data_AF-A0A8T5Z9R3-F1
#
_entry.id   AF-A0A8T5Z9R3-F1
#
_cell.length_a   1.000
_cell.length_b   1.000
_cell.length_c   1.000
_cell.angle_alpha   90.00
_cell.angle_beta   90.00
_cell.angle_gamma   90.00
#
_symmetry.space_group_name_H-M   'P 1'
#
loop_
_entity.id
_entity.type
_entity.pdbx_description
1 polymer ?
#
loop_
_entity_poly.entity_id
_entity_poly.type
_entity_poly.pdbx_seq_one_letter_code
_entity_poly.pdbx_strand_id
1 'polypeptide(L)'
;SYSTARASANESWAHFMGRRKFVASRQASQMFLCWLEEAIVRRVVTLPSKARFSFQEARSAWGNCDWIGSGRMAIDGLKEVQEAVMLIEAGLSTYEKECAKRGDDYQEIFAQQVRETMERRAAGLKPPAWAAAAFESGLRQSTEEEKSDSRAA
;
A
#
# COMPACT_ATOMS: atom_id res chain seq x y z
N SER A 1 28.68 4.48 -13.61
CA SER A 1 27.46 5.01 -14.28
C SER A 1 26.22 4.71 -13.46
N TYR A 2 25.24 5.62 -13.43
CA TYR A 2 23.99 5.49 -12.66
C TYR A 2 23.21 4.19 -12.98
N SER A 3 23.13 3.83 -14.27
CA SER A 3 22.49 2.59 -14.73
C SER A 3 23.12 1.32 -14.14
N THR A 4 24.44 1.26 -14.08
CA THR A 4 25.18 0.13 -13.50
C THR A 4 24.94 0.02 -11.99
N ALA A 5 24.95 1.15 -11.27
CA ALA A 5 24.66 1.16 -9.83
C ALA A 5 23.22 0.71 -9.55
N ARG A 6 22.25 1.16 -10.38
CA ARG A 6 20.85 0.74 -10.28
C ARG A 6 20.66 -0.76 -10.57
N ALA A 7 21.33 -1.27 -11.60
CA ALA A 7 21.29 -2.69 -11.92
C ALA A 7 21.84 -3.56 -10.78
N SER A 8 23.00 -3.18 -10.23
CA SER A 8 23.63 -3.92 -9.12
C SER A 8 22.79 -3.90 -7.84
N ALA A 9 22.17 -2.76 -7.50
CA ALA A 9 21.27 -2.68 -6.36
C ALA A 9 20.00 -3.51 -6.56
N ASN A 10 19.46 -3.55 -7.77
CA ASN A 10 18.31 -4.40 -8.11
C ASN A 10 18.62 -5.89 -7.99
N GLU A 11 19.78 -6.32 -8.47
CA GLU A 11 20.22 -7.71 -8.36
C GLU A 11 20.40 -8.12 -6.89
N SER A 12 21.07 -7.27 -6.11
CA SER A 12 21.23 -7.47 -4.67
C SER A 12 19.87 -7.54 -3.96
N TRP A 13 18.96 -6.63 -4.30
CA TRP A 13 17.61 -6.62 -3.76
C TRP A 13 16.84 -7.90 -4.08
N ALA A 14 16.87 -8.37 -5.32
CA ALA A 14 16.23 -9.62 -5.71
C ALA A 14 16.79 -10.82 -4.93
N HIS A 15 18.12 -10.87 -4.72
CA HIS A 15 18.75 -11.89 -3.88
C HIS A 15 18.23 -11.85 -2.43
N PHE A 16 18.17 -10.66 -1.82
CA PHE A 16 17.67 -10.52 -0.44
C PHE A 16 16.18 -10.85 -0.32
N MET A 17 15.36 -10.48 -1.31
CA MET A 17 13.93 -10.84 -1.36
C MET A 17 13.73 -12.35 -1.40
N GLY A 18 14.53 -13.07 -2.20
CA GLY A 18 14.49 -14.53 -2.25
C GLY A 18 14.80 -15.16 -0.89
N ARG A 19 15.86 -14.69 -0.22
CA ARG A 19 16.21 -15.16 1.14
C ARG A 19 15.14 -14.82 2.16
N ARG A 20 14.56 -13.61 2.10
CA ARG A 20 13.50 -13.15 3.00
C ARG A 20 12.26 -14.05 2.88
N LYS A 21 11.85 -14.39 1.65
CA LYS A 21 10.71 -15.28 1.41
C LYS A 21 10.92 -16.68 2.00
N PHE A 22 12.12 -17.24 1.88
CA PHE A 22 12.37 -18.61 2.33
C PHE A 22 12.62 -18.73 3.84
N VAL A 23 13.28 -17.74 4.44
CA VAL A 23 13.68 -17.78 5.86
C VAL A 23 12.67 -17.03 6.72
N ALA A 24 12.66 -15.69 6.61
CA ALA A 24 11.91 -14.83 7.52
C ALA A 24 10.39 -14.96 7.32
N SER A 25 9.90 -14.84 6.09
CA SER A 25 8.47 -14.94 5.78
C SER A 25 7.91 -16.31 6.13
N ARG A 26 8.65 -17.39 5.83
CA ARG A 26 8.26 -18.75 6.21
C ARG A 26 8.13 -18.87 7.74
N GLN A 27 9.13 -18.42 8.50
CA GLN A 27 9.10 -18.51 9.95
C GLN A 27 7.95 -17.67 10.55
N ALA A 28 7.78 -16.44 10.07
CA ALA A 28 6.71 -15.56 10.50
C ALA A 28 5.33 -16.15 10.20
N SER A 29 5.12 -16.72 9.00
CA SER A 29 3.86 -17.40 8.66
C SER A 29 3.57 -18.61 9.53
N GLN A 30 4.58 -19.38 9.96
CA GLN A 30 4.36 -20.49 10.90
C GLN A 30 3.93 -19.97 12.27
N MET A 31 4.58 -18.93 12.78
CA MET A 31 4.21 -18.31 14.06
C MET A 31 2.80 -17.72 14.00
N PHE A 32 2.47 -17.03 12.90
CA PHE A 32 1.14 -16.48 12.65
C PHE A 32 0.07 -17.57 12.62
N LEU A 33 0.33 -18.69 11.96
CA LEU A 33 -0.60 -19.81 11.91
C LEU A 33 -0.86 -20.42 13.29
N CYS A 34 0.17 -20.59 14.11
CA CYS A 34 0.01 -21.08 15.48
C CYS A 34 -0.85 -20.11 16.32
N TRP A 35 -0.58 -18.82 16.20
CA TRP A 35 -1.38 -17.80 16.88
C TRP A 35 -2.83 -17.77 16.38
N LEU A 36 -3.05 -17.82 15.07
CA LEU A 36 -4.38 -17.76 14.45
C LEU A 36 -5.21 -18.96 14.85
N GLU A 37 -4.61 -20.15 14.86
CA GLU A 37 -5.24 -21.38 15.34
C GLU A 37 -5.74 -21.23 16.77
N GLU A 38 -4.89 -20.73 17.67
CA GLU A 38 -5.24 -20.50 19.06
C GLU A 38 -6.34 -19.43 19.20
N ALA A 39 -6.25 -18.33 18.43
CA ALA A 39 -7.23 -17.25 18.45
C ALA A 39 -8.62 -17.73 18.00
N ILE A 40 -8.68 -18.65 17.04
CA ILE A 40 -9.92 -19.30 16.58
C ILE A 40 -10.47 -20.23 17.66
N VAL A 41 -9.64 -21.08 18.27
CA VAL A 41 -10.06 -22.02 19.33
C VAL A 41 -10.59 -21.26 20.55
N ARG A 42 -9.93 -20.16 20.93
CA ARG A 42 -10.37 -19.27 22.02
C ARG A 42 -11.56 -18.38 21.65
N ARG A 43 -12.04 -18.42 20.41
CA ARG A 43 -13.13 -17.59 19.87
C ARG A 43 -12.87 -16.08 19.95
N VAL A 44 -11.60 -15.67 19.96
CA VAL A 44 -11.21 -14.26 19.78
C VAL A 44 -11.43 -13.86 18.32
N VAL A 45 -11.11 -14.77 17.39
CA VAL A 45 -11.37 -14.63 15.97
C VAL A 45 -12.46 -15.61 15.58
N THR A 46 -13.51 -15.09 14.93
CA THR A 46 -14.58 -15.92 14.39
C THR A 46 -14.39 -16.09 12.90
N LEU A 47 -14.32 -17.34 12.42
CA LEU A 47 -14.22 -17.63 11.00
C LEU A 47 -15.49 -17.18 10.26
N PRO A 48 -15.38 -16.72 9.00
CA PRO A 48 -16.54 -16.38 8.18
C PRO A 48 -17.54 -17.54 8.12
N SER A 49 -18.81 -17.26 8.39
CA SER A 49 -19.87 -18.28 8.42
C SER A 49 -20.10 -18.99 7.08
N LYS A 50 -19.71 -18.34 5.97
CA LYS A 50 -19.79 -18.88 4.61
C LYS A 50 -18.50 -19.59 4.15
N ALA A 51 -17.51 -19.74 5.02
CA ALA A 51 -16.28 -20.43 4.66
C ALA A 51 -16.54 -21.89 4.31
N ARG A 52 -16.06 -22.32 3.13
CA ARG A 52 -16.24 -23.70 2.66
C ARG A 52 -15.43 -24.72 3.47
N PHE A 53 -14.26 -24.32 3.94
CA PHE A 53 -13.31 -25.17 4.66
C PHE A 53 -13.03 -24.60 6.04
N SER A 54 -12.93 -25.48 7.02
CA SER A 54 -12.45 -25.15 8.37
C SER A 54 -10.98 -24.75 8.35
N PHE A 55 -10.49 -24.22 9.47
CA PHE A 55 -9.09 -23.83 9.61
C PHE A 55 -8.14 -25.01 9.34
N GLN A 56 -8.46 -26.20 9.84
CA GLN A 56 -7.60 -27.38 9.69
C GLN A 56 -7.57 -27.93 8.27
N GLU A 57 -8.72 -27.89 7.57
CA GLU A 57 -8.82 -28.37 6.19
C GLU A 57 -8.04 -27.49 5.20
N ALA A 58 -7.93 -26.19 5.49
CA ALA A 58 -7.33 -25.21 4.56
C ALA A 58 -6.28 -24.31 5.24
N ARG A 59 -5.46 -24.87 6.14
CA ARG A 59 -4.49 -24.10 6.95
C ARG A 59 -3.62 -23.16 6.10
N SER A 60 -3.11 -23.64 4.97
CA SER A 60 -2.28 -22.84 4.06
C SER A 60 -3.02 -21.66 3.43
N ALA A 61 -4.32 -21.80 3.15
CA ALA A 61 -5.13 -20.73 2.58
C ALA A 61 -5.45 -19.66 3.63
N TRP A 62 -5.77 -20.08 4.86
CA TRP A 62 -5.98 -19.17 5.99
C TRP A 62 -4.72 -18.43 6.41
N GLY A 63 -3.55 -19.07 6.27
CA GLY A 63 -2.25 -18.47 6.52
C GLY A 63 -1.64 -17.74 5.32
N ASN A 64 -2.38 -17.53 4.23
CA ASN A 64 -1.88 -16.83 3.05
C ASN A 64 -1.72 -15.34 3.35
N CYS A 65 -0.57 -14.98 3.90
CA CYS A 65 -0.21 -13.62 4.31
C CYS A 65 1.13 -13.24 3.69
N ASP A 66 1.28 -11.95 3.41
CA ASP A 66 2.54 -11.35 2.98
C ASP A 66 3.15 -10.55 4.13
N TRP A 67 4.48 -10.58 4.22
CA TRP A 67 5.23 -9.91 5.28
C TRP A 67 6.00 -8.73 4.71
N ILE A 68 5.64 -7.53 5.16
CA ILE A 68 6.39 -6.31 4.87
C ILE A 68 7.67 -6.36 5.70
N GLY A 69 8.81 -6.21 5.02
CA GLY A 69 10.12 -6.10 5.66
C GLY A 69 10.76 -4.77 5.31
N SER A 70 12.04 -4.60 5.67
CA SER A 70 12.79 -3.40 5.31
C SER A 70 12.67 -3.08 3.82
N GLY A 71 12.46 -1.80 3.51
CA GLY A 71 12.30 -1.28 2.17
C GLY A 71 13.56 -1.37 1.33
N ARG A 72 13.37 -1.26 0.01
CA ARG A 72 14.46 -1.14 -0.94
C ARG A 72 15.09 0.24 -0.83
N MET A 73 16.42 0.31 -0.92
CA MET A 73 17.14 1.58 -1.00
C MET A 73 16.85 2.27 -2.34
N ALA A 74 16.41 3.53 -2.28
CA ALA A 74 16.19 4.36 -3.45
C ALA A 74 17.50 5.01 -3.90
N ILE A 75 17.83 4.88 -5.19
CA ILE A 75 19.03 5.50 -5.78
C ILE A 75 18.69 6.88 -6.35
N ASP A 76 17.53 6.98 -6.99
CA ASP A 76 16.95 8.23 -7.46
C ASP A 76 15.49 8.28 -6.99
N GLY A 77 15.30 8.89 -5.82
CA GLY A 77 13.99 8.89 -5.16
C GLY A 77 12.89 9.51 -6.01
N LEU A 78 13.21 10.50 -6.86
CA LEU A 78 12.21 11.15 -7.72
C LEU A 78 11.71 10.21 -8.81
N LYS A 79 12.63 9.57 -9.55
CA LYS A 79 12.24 8.64 -10.62
C LYS A 79 11.49 7.42 -10.09
N GLU A 80 11.89 6.91 -8.93
CA GLU A 80 11.22 5.75 -8.32
C GLU A 80 9.81 6.09 -7.83
N VAL A 81 9.59 7.30 -7.29
CA VAL A 81 8.25 7.77 -6.91
C VAL A 81 7.38 7.99 -8.15
N GLN A 82 7.92 8.60 -9.20
CA GLN A 82 7.20 8.77 -10.47
C GLN A 82 6.80 7.44 -11.09
N GLU A 83 7.72 6.46 -11.11
CA GLU A 83 7.46 5.09 -11.56
C GLU A 83 6.32 4.45 -10.76
N ALA A 84 6.33 4.57 -9.43
CA ALA A 84 5.28 4.03 -8.57
C ALA A 84 3.91 4.67 -8.84
N VAL A 85 3.85 6.00 -8.99
CA VAL A 85 2.61 6.72 -9.32
C VAL A 85 2.07 6.25 -10.67
N MET A 86 2.92 6.19 -11.71
CA MET A 86 2.51 5.73 -13.04
C MET A 86 2.00 4.28 -13.03
N LEU A 87 2.61 3.39 -12.24
CA LEU A 87 2.18 2.00 -12.13
C LEU A 87 0.80 1.86 -11.47
N ILE A 88 0.52 2.66 -10.45
CA ILE A 88 -0.78 2.68 -9.77
C ILE A 88 -1.84 3.26 -10.70
N GLU A 89 -1.56 4.41 -11.33
CA GLU A 89 -2.48 5.07 -12.26
C GLU A 89 -2.79 4.19 -13.49
N ALA A 90 -1.79 3.44 -13.99
CA ALA A 90 -1.97 2.49 -15.08
C ALA A 90 -2.69 1.19 -14.67
N GLY A 91 -3.00 0.99 -13.39
CA GLY A 91 -3.64 -0.22 -12.88
C GLY A 91 -2.73 -1.46 -12.86
N LEU A 92 -1.42 -1.29 -13.03
CA LEU A 92 -0.43 -2.38 -13.01
C LEU A 92 0.03 -2.70 -11.58
N SER A 93 -0.22 -1.81 -10.62
CA SER A 93 0.14 -1.98 -9.22
C SER A 93 -0.93 -1.44 -8.27
N THR A 94 -0.73 -1.66 -6.98
CA THR A 94 -1.60 -1.19 -5.89
C THR A 94 -0.77 -0.40 -4.88
N TYR A 95 -1.44 0.46 -4.09
CA TYR A 95 -0.79 1.17 -2.98
C TYR A 95 -0.08 0.21 -2.03
N GLU A 96 -0.69 -0.93 -1.71
CA GLU A 96 -0.09 -1.97 -0.88
C GLU A 96 1.27 -2.45 -1.43
N LYS A 97 1.33 -2.77 -2.74
CA LYS A 97 2.58 -3.24 -3.37
C LYS A 97 3.65 -2.15 -3.42
N GLU A 98 3.28 -0.91 -3.75
CA GLU A 98 4.25 0.19 -3.84
C GLU A 98 4.74 0.67 -2.48
N CYS A 99 3.87 0.74 -1.47
CA CYS A 99 4.25 1.05 -0.09
C CYS A 99 5.13 -0.07 0.51
N ALA A 100 4.79 -1.34 0.28
CA ALA A 100 5.57 -2.47 0.76
C ALA A 100 7.00 -2.51 0.18
N LYS A 101 7.24 -1.99 -1.03
CA LYS A 101 8.60 -1.82 -1.59
C LYS A 101 9.44 -0.85 -0.76
N ARG A 102 8.81 0.13 -0.10
CA ARG A 102 9.45 1.10 0.80
C ARG A 102 9.49 0.61 2.25
N GLY A 103 8.83 -0.51 2.54
CA GLY A 103 8.75 -1.11 3.87
C GLY A 103 7.63 -0.53 4.73
N ASP A 104 6.71 0.21 4.12
CA ASP A 104 5.60 0.85 4.81
C ASP A 104 4.28 0.11 4.54
N ASP A 105 3.36 0.12 5.50
CA ASP A 105 1.98 -0.31 5.29
C ASP A 105 1.14 0.85 4.76
N TYR A 106 0.39 0.60 3.68
CA TYR A 106 -0.48 1.61 3.08
C TYR A 106 -1.62 2.02 4.02
N GLN A 107 -2.11 1.11 4.87
CA GLN A 107 -3.21 1.42 5.80
C GLN A 107 -2.77 2.41 6.86
N GLU A 108 -1.56 2.23 7.41
CA GLU A 108 -0.96 3.16 8.37
C GLU A 108 -0.73 4.54 7.73
N ILE A 109 -0.20 4.57 6.51
CA ILE A 109 -0.02 5.83 5.76
C ILE A 109 -1.37 6.53 5.58
N PHE A 110 -2.41 5.83 5.16
CA PHE A 110 -3.72 6.43 4.90
C PHE A 110 -4.37 6.94 6.19
N ALA A 111 -4.31 6.15 7.27
CA ALA A 111 -4.81 6.56 8.57
C ALA A 111 -4.10 7.83 9.07
N GLN A 112 -2.78 7.90 8.87
CA GLN A 112 -1.97 9.05 9.24
C GLN A 112 -2.29 10.27 8.36
N GLN A 113 -2.44 10.10 7.05
CA GLN A 113 -2.84 11.19 6.14
C GLN A 113 -4.19 11.80 6.50
N VAL A 114 -5.17 10.98 6.89
CA VAL A 114 -6.49 11.46 7.35
C VAL A 114 -6.34 12.30 8.61
N ARG A 115 -5.59 11.80 9.60
CA ARG A 115 -5.32 12.52 10.85
C ARG A 115 -4.64 13.87 10.59
N GLU A 116 -3.57 13.88 9.81
CA GLU A 116 -2.83 15.10 9.43
C GLU A 116 -3.70 16.10 8.69
N THR A 117 -4.60 15.63 7.83
CA THR A 117 -5.54 16.49 7.10
C THR A 117 -6.54 17.16 8.05
N MET A 118 -7.07 16.42 9.02
CA MET A 118 -7.97 16.97 10.04
C MET A 118 -7.26 17.98 10.94
N GLU A 119 -6.04 17.68 11.39
CA GLU A 119 -5.23 18.57 12.22
C GLU A 119 -4.87 19.86 11.48
N ARG A 120 -4.47 19.76 10.21
CA ARG A 120 -4.21 20.94 9.36
C ARG A 120 -5.44 21.82 9.22
N ARG A 121 -6.61 21.21 8.99
CA ARG A 121 -7.88 21.94 8.87
C ARG A 121 -8.24 22.65 10.17
N ALA A 122 -8.07 21.98 11.31
CA ALA A 122 -8.31 22.58 12.63
C ALA A 122 -7.33 23.74 12.93
N ALA A 123 -6.08 23.63 12.49
CA ALA A 123 -5.07 24.67 12.62
C ALA A 123 -5.21 25.81 11.59
N GLY A 124 -6.18 25.76 10.68
CA GLY A 124 -6.34 26.74 9.59
C GLY A 124 -5.22 26.70 8.54
N LEU A 125 -4.45 25.61 8.49
CA LEU A 125 -3.39 25.40 7.51
C LEU A 125 -3.98 24.95 6.17
N LYS A 126 -3.35 25.38 5.07
CA LYS A 126 -3.75 24.95 3.73
C LYS A 126 -3.55 23.44 3.55
N PRO A 127 -4.41 22.79 2.74
CA PRO A 127 -4.21 21.39 2.38
C PRO A 127 -2.83 21.20 1.71
N PRO A 128 -2.24 20.01 1.79
CA PRO A 128 -0.98 19.72 1.12
C PRO A 128 -1.09 20.00 -0.39
N ALA A 129 0.03 20.38 -1.02
CA ALA A 129 0.05 20.90 -2.40
C ALA A 129 -0.63 19.98 -3.43
N TRP A 130 -0.52 18.65 -3.26
CA TRP A 130 -1.18 17.67 -4.12
C TRP A 130 -2.72 17.71 -3.98
N ALA A 131 -3.24 17.90 -2.76
CA ALA A 131 -4.67 18.02 -2.50
C ALA A 131 -5.21 19.40 -2.92
N ALA A 132 -4.40 20.45 -2.77
CA ALA A 132 -4.73 21.79 -3.26
C ALA A 132 -4.88 21.80 -4.80
N ALA A 133 -3.96 21.16 -5.52
CA ALA A 133 -4.04 21.05 -6.98
C ALA A 133 -5.27 20.27 -7.46
N ALA A 134 -5.62 19.16 -6.79
CA ALA A 134 -6.82 18.38 -7.09
C ALA A 134 -8.13 19.17 -6.83
N PHE A 135 -8.16 19.96 -5.76
CA PHE A 135 -9.28 20.86 -5.46
C PHE A 135 -9.42 21.96 -6.52
N GLU A 136 -8.31 22.59 -6.92
CA GLU A 136 -8.31 23.60 -7.98
C GLU A 136 -8.73 23.04 -9.34
N SER A 137 -8.32 21.83 -9.70
CA SER A 137 -8.77 21.18 -10.94
C SER A 137 -10.26 20.86 -10.90
N GLY A 138 -10.79 20.38 -9.76
CA GLY A 138 -12.21 20.12 -9.59
C GLY A 138 -13.07 21.39 -9.66
N LEU A 139 -12.59 22.49 -9.08
CA LEU A 139 -13.26 23.79 -9.13
C LEU A 139 -13.30 24.35 -10.56
N ARG A 140 -12.22 24.14 -11.35
CA ARG A 140 -12.20 24.54 -12.77
C ARG A 140 -13.21 23.74 -13.59
N GLN A 141 -13.27 22.41 -13.40
CA GLN A 141 -14.23 21.55 -14.10
C GLN A 141 -15.68 21.94 -13.79
N SER A 142 -16.03 22.19 -12.52
CA SER A 142 -17.40 22.61 -12.17
C SER A 142 -17.77 23.97 -12.78
N THR A 143 -16.83 24.93 -12.82
CA THR A 143 -17.08 26.24 -13.47
C THR A 143 -17.16 26.17 -15.00
N GLU A 144 -16.57 25.16 -15.62
CA GLU A 144 -16.67 24.92 -17.08
C GLU A 144 -17.99 24.23 -17.43
N GLU A 145 -18.44 23.26 -16.62
CA GLU A 145 -19.76 22.61 -16.75
C GLU A 145 -20.92 23.60 -16.58
N GLU A 146 -20.86 24.49 -15.58
CA GLU A 146 -21.87 25.56 -15.40
C GLU A 146 -21.91 26.53 -16.59
N LYS A 147 -20.76 26.78 -17.24
CA LYS A 147 -20.67 27.62 -18.45
C LYS A 147 -21.15 26.92 -19.71
N SER A 148 -21.04 25.59 -19.81
CA SER A 148 -21.59 24.85 -20.94
C SER A 148 -23.11 24.70 -20.83
N ASP A 149 -23.65 24.44 -19.64
CA ASP A 149 -25.09 24.32 -19.41
C ASP A 149 -25.81 25.66 -19.63
N SER A 150 -25.20 26.77 -19.22
CA SER A 150 -25.74 28.12 -19.48
C SER A 150 -25.61 28.60 -20.93
N ARG A 151 -24.84 27.90 -21.78
CA ARG A 151 -24.74 28.16 -23.23
C ARG A 151 -25.64 27.25 -24.06
N ALA A 152 -26.13 26.15 -23.48
CA ALA A 152 -27.00 25.18 -24.14
C ALA A 152 -28.50 25.43 -23.89
N ALA A 153 -28.85 26.30 -22.94
CA ALA A 153 -30.20 26.82 -22.67
C ALA A 153 -30.44 28.15 -23.40
#